data_AF-A0A0R3R3G3-F1
#
_entry.id   AF-A0A0R3R3G3-F1
#
_cell.length_a   1.000
_cell.length_b   1.000
_cell.length_c   1.000
_cell.angle_alpha   90.00
_cell.angle_beta   90.00
_cell.angle_gamma   90.00
#
_symmetry.space_group_name_H-M   'P 1'
#
loop_
_entity.id
_entity.type
_entity.pdbx_description
1 polymer ?
#
loop_
_entity_poly.entity_id
_entity_poly.type
_entity_poly.pdbx_seq_one_letter_code
_entity_poly.pdbx_strand_id
1 'polypeptide(L)'
;MILGKNGFFVTPSDSLAVIAANLKCIPYFQQNGIKGYARSMPTAGAVDRVAKETGLPMYETPTGWKFFGNLMDAGKLSLCGEESFGTGSDHIREKDGIWAALAWLQILQEKKQSVENVVKEHWSKYGRNVFTRYDYENCDASGANLMMTFIESQMQAFVGQKFTANEKSFIVKYADNFAYTDPVDGSVSQKQGIRILFEDGSRTVFRLSGTGSLGATIRLYVDSFIDASDKQRLFQSSEELLKPLVLVALQISKLEHFTGRDAPTVIT
;
A
#
# COMPACT_ATOMS: atom_id res chain seq x y z
N MET A 1 -4.51 11.71 -9.02
CA MET A 1 -5.07 12.07 -7.70
C MET A 1 -6.58 12.18 -7.82
N ILE A 2 -7.34 11.61 -6.90
CA ILE A 2 -8.81 11.67 -6.89
C ILE A 2 -9.25 12.42 -5.64
N LEU A 3 -10.04 13.48 -5.81
CA LEU A 3 -10.55 14.31 -4.73
C LEU A 3 -12.08 14.35 -4.79
N GLY A 4 -12.72 14.19 -3.63
CA GLY A 4 -14.13 14.44 -3.45
C GLY A 4 -14.43 15.90 -3.12
N LYS A 5 -15.71 16.17 -2.86
CA LYS A 5 -16.18 17.48 -2.39
C LYS A 5 -15.42 17.90 -1.12
N ASN A 6 -15.17 19.19 -0.97
CA ASN A 6 -14.45 19.77 0.18
C ASN A 6 -13.02 19.23 0.37
N GLY A 7 -12.39 18.72 -0.70
CA GLY A 7 -11.02 18.20 -0.63
C GLY A 7 -10.91 16.83 0.02
N PHE A 8 -11.99 16.03 0.07
CA PHE A 8 -11.93 14.66 0.56
C PHE A 8 -10.92 13.84 -0.26
N PHE A 9 -9.78 13.53 0.36
CA PHE A 9 -8.68 12.84 -0.30
C PHE A 9 -8.94 11.33 -0.36
N VAL A 10 -8.97 10.78 -1.57
CA VAL A 10 -8.98 9.32 -1.76
C VAL A 10 -7.53 8.85 -1.86
N THR A 11 -7.08 8.06 -0.87
CA THR A 11 -5.73 7.50 -0.93
C THR A 11 -5.57 6.64 -2.19
N PRO A 12 -4.40 6.61 -2.85
CA PRO A 12 -4.24 5.79 -4.06
C PRO A 12 -4.50 4.30 -3.83
N SER A 13 -4.16 3.80 -2.64
CA SER A 13 -4.46 2.42 -2.22
C SER A 13 -5.97 2.16 -2.11
N ASP A 14 -6.73 3.07 -1.48
CA ASP A 14 -8.20 2.97 -1.45
C ASP A 14 -8.79 3.15 -2.85
N SER A 15 -8.24 4.04 -3.68
CA SER A 15 -8.71 4.24 -5.06
C SER A 15 -8.63 2.96 -5.86
N LEU A 16 -7.51 2.23 -5.77
CA LEU A 16 -7.36 0.92 -6.40
C LEU A 16 -8.43 -0.07 -5.91
N ALA A 17 -8.64 -0.16 -4.60
CA ALA A 17 -9.61 -1.08 -4.00
C ALA A 17 -11.06 -0.74 -4.35
N VAL A 18 -11.41 0.54 -4.36
CA VAL A 18 -12.75 1.01 -4.77
C VAL A 18 -13.00 0.70 -6.24
N ILE A 19 -12.03 0.95 -7.12
CA ILE A 19 -12.17 0.56 -8.54
C ILE A 19 -12.32 -0.96 -8.65
N ALA A 20 -11.49 -1.75 -7.95
CA ALA A 20 -11.56 -3.21 -7.93
C ALA A 20 -12.96 -3.73 -7.55
N ALA A 21 -13.55 -3.15 -6.51
CA ALA A 21 -14.87 -3.55 -6.00
C ALA A 21 -16.04 -3.18 -6.92
N ASN A 22 -15.80 -2.28 -7.89
CA ASN A 22 -16.83 -1.73 -8.78
C ASN A 22 -16.50 -1.91 -10.27
N LEU A 23 -15.58 -2.83 -10.62
CA LEU A 23 -15.21 -3.08 -12.02
C LEU A 23 -16.41 -3.44 -12.92
N LYS A 24 -17.44 -4.06 -12.34
CA LYS A 24 -18.69 -4.38 -13.06
C LYS A 24 -19.46 -3.15 -13.55
N CYS A 25 -19.17 -1.95 -13.05
CA CYS A 25 -19.76 -0.70 -13.58
C CYS A 25 -19.15 -0.28 -14.92
N ILE A 26 -18.00 -0.84 -15.30
CA ILE A 26 -17.20 -0.40 -16.44
C ILE A 26 -17.37 -1.38 -17.62
N PRO A 27 -17.88 -0.95 -18.79
CA PRO A 27 -18.20 -1.84 -19.91
C PRO A 27 -17.05 -2.75 -20.37
N TYR A 28 -15.81 -2.26 -20.32
CA TYR A 28 -14.62 -3.05 -20.66
C TYR A 28 -14.55 -4.36 -19.85
N PHE A 29 -14.75 -4.32 -18.54
CA PHE A 29 -14.67 -5.51 -17.68
C PHE A 29 -15.95 -6.35 -17.71
N GLN A 30 -17.10 -5.77 -18.10
CA GLN A 30 -18.30 -6.55 -18.38
C GLN A 30 -18.11 -7.46 -19.60
N GLN A 31 -17.43 -6.95 -20.64
CA GLN A 31 -17.20 -7.68 -21.89
C GLN A 31 -16.02 -8.66 -21.80
N ASN A 32 -14.93 -8.26 -21.13
CA ASN A 32 -13.68 -9.03 -21.11
C ASN A 32 -13.50 -9.89 -19.84
N GLY A 33 -14.36 -9.72 -18.83
CA GLY A 33 -14.19 -10.34 -17.53
C GLY A 33 -13.05 -9.71 -16.70
N ILE A 34 -12.76 -10.32 -15.55
CA ILE A 34 -11.71 -9.87 -14.62
C ILE A 34 -10.81 -11.07 -14.32
N LYS A 35 -9.53 -10.97 -14.69
CA LYS A 35 -8.54 -12.06 -14.58
C LYS A 35 -7.89 -12.12 -13.20
N GLY A 36 -7.67 -10.96 -12.59
CA GLY A 36 -7.00 -10.82 -11.30
C GLY A 36 -6.61 -9.38 -11.00
N TYR A 37 -6.11 -9.18 -9.79
CA TYR A 37 -5.68 -7.90 -9.25
C TYR A 37 -4.19 -7.92 -8.91
N ALA A 38 -3.53 -6.76 -8.96
CA ALA A 38 -2.17 -6.63 -8.46
C ALA A 38 -1.93 -5.28 -7.78
N ARG A 39 -1.02 -5.28 -6.81
CA ARG A 39 -0.47 -4.05 -6.24
C ARG A 39 1.01 -4.20 -6.00
N SER A 40 1.74 -3.09 -5.99
CA SER A 40 3.11 -3.12 -5.50
C SER A 40 3.11 -3.36 -3.99
N MET A 41 4.10 -4.08 -3.49
CA MET A 41 4.22 -4.51 -2.10
C MET A 41 4.00 -3.38 -1.07
N PRO A 42 4.53 -2.15 -1.27
CA PRO A 42 4.30 -1.06 -0.32
C PRO A 42 2.86 -0.51 -0.31
N THR A 43 2.09 -0.74 -1.38
CA THR A 43 0.71 -0.27 -1.51
C THR A 43 -0.19 -0.94 -0.49
N ALA A 44 -1.08 -0.20 0.19
CA ALA A 44 -1.92 -0.71 1.28
C ALA A 44 -2.74 -1.95 0.87
N GLY A 45 -3.01 -2.84 1.81
CA GLY A 45 -3.71 -4.12 1.59
C GLY A 45 -5.21 -4.00 1.30
N ALA A 46 -5.73 -2.83 0.94
CA ALA A 46 -7.15 -2.58 0.73
C ALA A 46 -7.73 -3.45 -0.41
N VAL A 47 -7.02 -3.53 -1.54
CA VAL A 47 -7.46 -4.33 -2.70
C VAL A 47 -7.43 -5.84 -2.41
N ASP A 48 -6.58 -6.30 -1.49
CA ASP A 48 -6.47 -7.69 -1.07
C ASP A 48 -7.78 -8.15 -0.41
N ARG A 49 -8.48 -7.23 0.30
CA ARG A 49 -9.81 -7.50 0.88
C ARG A 49 -10.86 -7.72 -0.20
N VAL A 50 -10.80 -6.94 -1.27
CA VAL A 50 -11.68 -7.09 -2.44
C VAL A 50 -11.37 -8.38 -3.20
N ALA A 51 -10.10 -8.71 -3.40
CA ALA A 51 -9.68 -9.95 -4.03
C ALA A 51 -10.16 -11.18 -3.26
N LYS A 52 -10.07 -11.15 -1.92
CA LYS A 52 -10.58 -12.22 -1.05
C LYS A 52 -12.10 -12.41 -1.18
N GLU A 53 -12.87 -11.33 -1.18
CA GLU A 53 -14.33 -11.36 -1.35
C GLU A 53 -14.74 -11.92 -2.72
N THR A 54 -14.04 -11.49 -3.77
CA THR A 54 -14.35 -11.87 -5.16
C THR A 54 -13.81 -13.25 -5.55
N GLY A 55 -12.92 -13.83 -4.75
CA GLY A 55 -12.25 -15.10 -5.05
C GLY A 55 -11.28 -15.03 -6.23
N LEU A 56 -10.85 -13.82 -6.62
CA LEU A 56 -9.96 -13.61 -7.77
C LEU A 56 -8.48 -13.61 -7.33
N PRO A 57 -7.54 -13.99 -8.22
CA PRO A 57 -6.12 -13.92 -7.94
C PRO A 57 -5.65 -12.52 -7.54
N MET A 58 -4.76 -12.45 -6.54
CA MET A 58 -4.13 -11.21 -6.08
C MET A 58 -2.60 -11.38 -6.12
N TYR A 59 -1.92 -10.48 -6.84
CA TYR A 59 -0.47 -10.48 -6.95
C TYR A 59 0.12 -9.29 -6.19
N GLU A 60 1.02 -9.59 -5.26
CA GLU A 60 1.88 -8.59 -4.62
C GLU A 60 3.24 -8.58 -5.35
N THR A 61 3.55 -7.49 -6.03
CA THR A 61 4.78 -7.36 -6.84
C THR A 61 5.77 -6.39 -6.20
N PRO A 62 7.05 -6.37 -6.59
CA PRO A 62 7.92 -5.23 -6.26
C PRO A 62 7.39 -3.95 -6.91
N THR A 63 7.87 -2.79 -6.46
CA THR A 63 7.54 -1.50 -7.08
C THR A 63 8.13 -1.43 -8.49
N GLY A 64 7.34 -0.93 -9.44
CA GLY A 64 7.70 -0.80 -10.84
C GLY A 64 6.71 -1.50 -11.76
N TRP A 65 6.24 -0.77 -12.77
CA TRP A 65 5.15 -1.23 -13.64
C TRP A 65 5.49 -2.46 -14.49
N LYS A 66 6.79 -2.72 -14.73
CA LYS A 66 7.28 -3.88 -15.49
C LYS A 66 6.74 -5.23 -14.98
N PHE A 67 6.60 -5.39 -13.66
CA PHE A 67 6.08 -6.63 -13.07
C PHE A 67 4.60 -6.83 -13.39
N PHE A 68 3.81 -5.76 -13.48
CA PHE A 68 2.43 -5.84 -13.95
C PHE A 68 2.36 -6.16 -15.43
N GLY A 69 3.26 -5.60 -16.26
CA GLY A 69 3.34 -5.89 -17.69
C GLY A 69 3.41 -7.39 -17.98
N ASN A 70 4.34 -8.10 -17.32
CA ASN A 70 4.46 -9.56 -17.42
C ASN A 70 3.15 -10.28 -17.09
N LEU A 71 2.50 -9.91 -15.97
CA LEU A 71 1.22 -10.51 -15.56
C LEU A 71 0.08 -10.21 -16.55
N MET A 72 0.05 -9.01 -17.14
CA MET A 72 -0.94 -8.64 -18.16
C MET A 72 -0.74 -9.46 -19.44
N ASP A 73 0.50 -9.59 -19.91
CA ASP A 73 0.85 -10.37 -21.11
C ASP A 73 0.55 -11.86 -20.95
N ALA A 74 0.71 -12.39 -19.74
CA ALA A 74 0.34 -13.77 -19.40
C ALA A 74 -1.18 -13.95 -19.18
N GLY A 75 -2.00 -12.92 -19.36
CA GLY A 75 -3.45 -13.00 -19.14
C GLY A 75 -3.85 -13.25 -17.67
N LYS A 76 -2.99 -12.90 -16.72
CA LYS A 76 -3.20 -13.11 -15.27
C LYS A 76 -3.75 -11.89 -14.54
N LEU A 77 -3.68 -10.71 -15.15
CA LEU A 77 -3.95 -9.43 -14.49
C LEU A 77 -4.91 -8.57 -15.32
N SER A 78 -5.90 -7.97 -14.66
CA SER A 78 -6.83 -7.02 -15.27
C SER A 78 -6.78 -5.64 -14.63
N LEU A 79 -6.50 -5.51 -13.33
CA LEU A 79 -6.43 -4.22 -12.65
C LEU A 79 -5.23 -4.18 -11.70
N CYS A 80 -4.45 -3.11 -11.76
CA CYS A 80 -3.33 -2.91 -10.86
C CYS A 80 -3.13 -1.46 -10.45
N GLY A 81 -2.38 -1.27 -9.36
CA GLY A 81 -2.03 0.06 -8.89
C GLY A 81 -0.86 0.10 -7.92
N GLU A 82 -0.36 1.31 -7.70
CA GLU A 82 0.73 1.63 -6.80
C GLU A 82 0.32 2.81 -5.91
N GLU A 83 0.72 2.79 -4.64
CA GLU A 83 0.48 3.88 -3.68
C GLU A 83 0.99 5.24 -4.16
N SER A 84 1.97 5.24 -5.07
CA SER A 84 2.53 6.42 -5.73
C SER A 84 1.61 6.98 -6.81
N PHE A 85 0.30 7.06 -6.54
CA PHE A 85 -0.74 7.59 -7.44
C PHE A 85 -0.87 6.88 -8.80
N GLY A 86 -0.47 5.62 -8.88
CA GLY A 86 -0.53 4.81 -10.10
C GLY A 86 -1.75 3.90 -10.13
N THR A 87 -2.51 3.92 -11.22
CA THR A 87 -3.59 2.93 -11.46
C THR A 87 -3.69 2.65 -12.95
N GLY A 88 -4.02 1.42 -13.32
CA GLY A 88 -4.20 1.01 -14.71
C GLY A 88 -4.79 -0.39 -14.85
N SER A 89 -5.14 -0.75 -16.08
CA SER A 89 -5.65 -2.07 -16.46
C SER A 89 -4.87 -2.65 -17.64
N ASP A 90 -5.22 -3.87 -18.04
CA ASP A 90 -4.62 -4.57 -19.18
C ASP A 90 -4.96 -3.99 -20.57
N HIS A 91 -5.67 -2.85 -20.62
CA HIS A 91 -5.94 -2.11 -21.86
C HIS A 91 -4.67 -1.53 -22.51
N ILE A 92 -3.65 -1.21 -21.71
CA ILE A 92 -2.30 -0.83 -22.14
C ILE A 92 -1.25 -1.49 -21.22
N ARG A 93 0.03 -1.12 -21.35
CA ARG A 93 1.14 -1.61 -20.51
C ARG A 93 1.79 -0.51 -19.68
N GLU A 94 1.03 0.52 -19.36
CA GLU A 94 1.45 1.67 -18.56
C GLU A 94 0.37 2.09 -17.55
N LYS A 95 0.75 2.93 -16.59
CA LYS A 95 -0.21 3.64 -15.75
C LYS A 95 -1.03 4.60 -16.60
N ASP A 96 -2.31 4.76 -16.30
CA ASP A 96 -3.16 5.75 -16.98
C ASP A 96 -4.04 6.50 -16.00
N GLY A 97 -3.68 7.77 -15.79
CA GLY A 97 -4.40 8.68 -14.90
C GLY A 97 -5.75 9.14 -15.44
N ILE A 98 -5.89 9.29 -16.77
CA ILE A 98 -7.17 9.67 -17.40
C ILE A 98 -8.12 8.48 -17.32
N TRP A 99 -7.64 7.28 -17.62
CA TRP A 99 -8.38 6.05 -17.45
C TRP A 99 -8.90 5.90 -16.02
N ALA A 100 -8.05 6.13 -15.00
CA ALA A 100 -8.45 6.04 -13.60
C ALA A 100 -9.55 7.07 -13.25
N ALA A 101 -9.45 8.29 -13.78
CA ALA A 101 -10.49 9.31 -13.60
C ALA A 101 -11.82 8.90 -14.27
N LEU A 102 -11.78 8.38 -15.50
CA LEU A 102 -12.97 7.89 -16.21
C LEU A 102 -13.60 6.68 -15.51
N ALA A 103 -12.78 5.76 -14.98
CA ALA A 103 -13.25 4.64 -14.16
C ALA A 103 -14.02 5.13 -12.93
N TRP A 104 -13.49 6.13 -12.22
CA TRP A 104 -14.20 6.78 -11.11
C TRP A 104 -15.50 7.44 -11.54
N LEU A 105 -15.51 8.19 -12.65
CA LEU A 105 -16.74 8.81 -13.17
C LEU A 105 -17.81 7.77 -13.51
N GLN A 106 -17.42 6.63 -14.08
CA GLN A 106 -18.34 5.54 -14.37
C GLN A 106 -18.93 4.92 -13.08
N ILE A 107 -18.11 4.73 -12.05
CA ILE A 107 -18.56 4.24 -10.74
C ILE A 107 -19.55 5.23 -10.11
N LEU A 108 -19.24 6.53 -10.15
CA LEU A 108 -20.10 7.58 -9.61
C LEU A 108 -21.42 7.69 -10.40
N GLN A 109 -21.36 7.54 -11.72
CA GLN A 109 -22.54 7.51 -12.58
C GLN A 109 -23.46 6.34 -12.20
N GLU A 110 -22.92 5.15 -11.92
CA GLU A 110 -23.74 3.98 -11.60
C GLU A 110 -24.29 4.08 -10.16
N LYS A 111 -23.43 4.45 -9.20
CA LYS A 111 -23.79 4.52 -7.78
C LYS A 111 -24.66 5.71 -7.39
N LYS A 112 -24.64 6.81 -8.17
CA LYS A 112 -25.35 8.07 -7.85
C LYS A 112 -25.03 8.61 -6.45
N GLN A 113 -23.78 8.46 -6.02
CA GLN A 113 -23.27 8.87 -4.70
C GLN A 113 -22.12 9.86 -4.85
N SER A 114 -21.79 10.59 -3.78
CA SER A 114 -20.55 11.37 -3.70
C SER A 114 -19.33 10.45 -3.58
N VAL A 115 -18.15 10.93 -3.98
CA VAL A 115 -16.87 10.22 -3.80
C VAL A 115 -16.69 9.74 -2.36
N GLU A 116 -16.94 10.62 -1.38
CA GLU A 116 -16.83 10.29 0.04
C GLU A 116 -17.78 9.17 0.45
N ASN A 117 -19.03 9.17 -0.04
CA ASN A 117 -19.99 8.12 0.29
C ASN A 117 -19.61 6.77 -0.34
N VAL A 118 -19.08 6.77 -1.57
CA VAL A 118 -18.56 5.54 -2.20
C VAL A 118 -17.41 4.95 -1.38
N VAL A 119 -16.48 5.79 -0.92
CA VAL A 119 -15.36 5.34 -0.09
C VAL A 119 -15.82 4.88 1.29
N LYS A 120 -16.73 5.60 1.95
CA LYS A 120 -17.29 5.17 3.25
C LYS A 120 -18.12 3.90 3.16
N GLU A 121 -18.83 3.69 2.05
CA GLU A 121 -19.51 2.41 1.76
C GLU A 121 -18.48 1.29 1.61
N HIS A 122 -17.39 1.53 0.88
CA HIS A 122 -16.28 0.59 0.75
C HIS A 122 -15.69 0.20 2.11
N TRP A 123 -15.36 1.18 2.96
CA TRP A 123 -14.84 0.93 4.30
C TRP A 123 -15.84 0.17 5.18
N SER A 124 -17.14 0.49 5.06
CA SER A 124 -18.19 -0.20 5.81
C SER A 124 -18.30 -1.68 5.44
N LYS A 125 -17.94 -2.04 4.20
CA LYS A 125 -17.96 -3.41 3.70
C LYS A 125 -16.66 -4.18 4.00
N TYR A 126 -15.51 -3.58 3.71
CA TYR A 126 -14.22 -4.30 3.69
C TYR A 126 -13.31 -3.98 4.88
N GLY A 127 -13.71 -3.05 5.75
CA GLY A 127 -12.82 -2.40 6.70
C GLY A 127 -11.99 -1.32 6.02
N ARG A 128 -11.12 -0.66 6.79
CA ARG A 128 -10.29 0.45 6.31
C ARG A 128 -8.82 0.15 6.54
N ASN A 129 -8.06 0.15 5.46
CA ASN A 129 -6.60 0.18 5.49
C ASN A 129 -6.14 1.63 5.54
N VAL A 130 -5.98 2.17 6.75
CA VAL A 130 -5.50 3.55 6.93
C VAL A 130 -4.02 3.59 6.58
N PHE A 131 -3.65 4.43 5.61
CA PHE A 131 -2.34 4.39 5.00
C PHE A 131 -1.65 5.76 5.01
N THR A 132 -0.34 5.78 5.23
CA THR A 132 0.52 6.93 4.94
C THR A 132 1.91 6.48 4.49
N ARG A 133 2.58 7.33 3.72
CA ARG A 133 4.00 7.20 3.37
C ARG A 133 4.79 8.39 3.89
N TYR A 134 5.88 8.09 4.59
CA TYR A 134 6.86 9.06 5.07
C TYR A 134 8.14 8.91 4.26
N ASP A 135 8.53 9.98 3.55
CA ASP A 135 9.77 10.02 2.78
C ASP A 135 10.81 10.87 3.53
N TYR A 136 11.95 10.26 3.85
CA TYR A 136 13.11 10.93 4.42
C TYR A 136 14.15 11.08 3.31
N GLU A 137 14.13 12.22 2.64
CA GLU A 137 14.96 12.48 1.45
C GLU A 137 16.34 12.99 1.83
N ASN A 138 17.33 12.78 0.96
CA ASN A 138 18.71 13.26 1.13
C ASN A 138 19.36 12.84 2.47
N CYS A 139 19.03 11.64 2.96
CA CYS A 139 19.69 11.06 4.13
C CYS A 139 21.13 10.65 3.78
N ASP A 140 22.00 10.62 4.79
CA ASP A 140 23.32 10.02 4.62
C ASP A 140 23.16 8.53 4.24
N ALA A 141 23.83 8.13 3.15
CA ALA A 141 23.69 6.78 2.62
C ALA A 141 24.26 5.72 3.58
N SER A 142 25.31 6.02 4.34
CA SER A 142 25.88 5.05 5.28
C SER A 142 24.93 4.80 6.46
N GLY A 143 24.39 5.87 7.05
CA GLY A 143 23.39 5.78 8.12
C GLY A 143 22.11 5.05 7.66
N ALA A 144 21.60 5.38 6.47
CA ALA A 144 20.43 4.72 5.92
C ALA A 144 20.66 3.22 5.65
N ASN A 145 21.82 2.82 5.14
CA ASN A 145 22.18 1.41 4.97
C ASN A 145 22.35 0.68 6.30
N LEU A 146 22.95 1.33 7.31
CA LEU A 146 23.08 0.77 8.66
C LEU A 146 21.71 0.55 9.30
N MET A 147 20.76 1.48 9.13
CA MET A 147 19.38 1.31 9.58
C MET A 147 18.73 0.07 8.95
N MET A 148 18.82 -0.08 7.63
CA MET A 148 18.25 -1.24 6.92
C MET A 148 18.90 -2.55 7.38
N THR A 149 20.23 -2.57 7.51
CA THR A 149 20.99 -3.74 8.01
C THR A 149 20.61 -4.09 9.45
N PHE A 150 20.43 -3.07 10.30
CA PHE A 150 19.98 -3.25 11.68
C PHE A 150 18.61 -3.92 11.71
N ILE A 151 17.62 -3.39 10.99
CA ILE A 151 16.27 -3.99 10.96
C ILE A 151 16.35 -5.42 10.44
N GLU A 152 17.07 -5.66 9.34
CA GLU A 152 17.25 -6.99 8.73
C GLU A 152 17.86 -8.00 9.73
N SER A 153 18.83 -7.57 10.54
CA SER A 153 19.46 -8.42 11.58
C SER A 153 18.53 -8.78 12.74
N GLN A 154 17.50 -7.97 12.99
CA GLN A 154 16.58 -8.14 14.13
C GLN A 154 15.26 -8.82 13.73
N MET A 155 14.97 -9.00 12.44
CA MET A 155 13.65 -9.48 11.97
C MET A 155 13.17 -10.75 12.68
N GLN A 156 14.06 -11.73 12.86
CA GLN A 156 13.68 -12.99 13.51
C GLN A 156 13.41 -12.81 15.01
N ALA A 157 14.14 -11.90 15.68
CA ALA A 157 13.92 -11.58 17.08
C ALA A 157 12.64 -10.75 17.29
N PHE A 158 12.20 -10.00 16.27
CA PHE A 158 10.96 -9.25 16.34
C PHE A 158 9.73 -10.15 16.35
N VAL A 159 9.74 -11.33 15.71
CA VAL A 159 8.56 -12.22 15.65
C VAL A 159 8.11 -12.61 17.06
N GLY A 160 6.83 -12.35 17.37
CA GLY A 160 6.24 -12.55 18.69
C GLY A 160 6.48 -11.41 19.68
N GLN A 161 7.35 -10.44 19.35
CA GLN A 161 7.58 -9.27 20.20
C GLN A 161 6.39 -8.30 20.12
N LYS A 162 6.05 -7.72 21.27
CA LYS A 162 5.03 -6.68 21.42
C LYS A 162 5.68 -5.30 21.46
N PHE A 163 5.22 -4.40 20.59
CA PHE A 163 5.54 -2.98 20.61
C PHE A 163 4.31 -2.17 21.01
N THR A 164 4.49 -1.11 21.78
CA THR A 164 3.37 -0.31 22.30
C THR A 164 3.68 1.17 22.15
N ALA A 165 2.73 1.91 21.58
CA ALA A 165 2.78 3.37 21.49
C ALA A 165 1.35 3.91 21.60
N ASN A 166 1.15 5.05 22.25
CA ASN A 166 -0.17 5.67 22.43
C ASN A 166 -1.25 4.68 22.89
N GLU A 167 -0.91 3.87 23.90
CA GLU A 167 -1.80 2.85 24.50
C GLU A 167 -2.22 1.70 23.56
N LYS A 168 -1.86 1.73 22.27
CA LYS A 168 -2.08 0.64 21.32
C LYS A 168 -0.85 -0.28 21.28
N SER A 169 -1.11 -1.58 21.32
CA SER A 169 -0.08 -2.62 21.21
C SER A 169 -0.16 -3.34 19.87
N PHE A 170 1.00 -3.67 19.31
CA PHE A 170 1.15 -4.42 18.07
C PHE A 170 2.10 -5.58 18.31
N ILE A 171 1.65 -6.80 17.99
CA ILE A 171 2.46 -8.02 18.10
C ILE A 171 2.93 -8.37 16.70
N VAL A 172 4.24 -8.49 16.51
CA VAL A 172 4.81 -8.83 15.21
C VAL A 172 4.50 -10.28 14.91
N LYS A 173 3.76 -10.51 13.84
CA LYS A 173 3.41 -11.83 13.33
C LYS A 173 4.48 -12.39 12.41
N TYR A 174 5.06 -11.53 11.58
CA TYR A 174 5.97 -11.92 10.51
C TYR A 174 6.85 -10.74 10.11
N ALA A 175 8.12 -11.01 9.81
CA ALA A 175 9.04 -10.02 9.28
C ALA A 175 9.97 -10.65 8.24
N ASP A 176 10.16 -9.99 7.09
CA ASP A 176 11.02 -10.46 6.01
C ASP A 176 11.58 -9.30 5.18
N ASN A 177 12.58 -9.62 4.35
CA ASN A 177 13.02 -8.74 3.27
C ASN A 177 12.42 -9.24 1.96
N PHE A 178 11.44 -8.52 1.44
CA PHE A 178 10.56 -8.99 0.37
C PHE A 178 11.35 -9.45 -0.85
N ALA A 179 11.04 -10.66 -1.30
CA ALA A 179 11.54 -11.24 -2.53
C ALA A 179 10.35 -11.67 -3.40
N TYR A 180 10.52 -11.52 -4.72
CA TYR A 180 9.51 -11.86 -5.70
C TYR A 180 10.12 -12.75 -6.77
N THR A 181 9.46 -13.87 -7.05
CA THR A 181 9.75 -14.69 -8.23
C THR A 181 8.62 -14.47 -9.22
N ASP A 182 8.96 -13.93 -10.39
CA ASP A 182 7.98 -13.62 -11.42
C ASP A 182 7.37 -14.93 -11.97
N PRO A 183 6.03 -15.08 -11.95
CA PRO A 183 5.37 -16.32 -12.34
C PRO A 183 5.21 -16.47 -13.87
N VAL A 184 5.85 -15.61 -14.66
CA VAL A 184 5.85 -15.62 -16.12
C VAL A 184 7.25 -15.92 -16.64
N ASP A 185 8.25 -15.15 -16.23
CA ASP A 185 9.63 -15.30 -16.72
C ASP A 185 10.59 -16.01 -15.73
N GLY A 186 10.16 -16.27 -14.49
CA GLY A 186 10.95 -16.95 -13.47
C GLY A 186 12.06 -16.10 -12.85
N SER A 187 12.18 -14.82 -13.23
CA SER A 187 13.18 -13.92 -12.66
C SER A 187 12.94 -13.67 -11.17
N VAL A 188 14.02 -13.52 -10.41
CA VAL A 188 13.97 -13.32 -8.97
C VAL A 188 14.46 -11.92 -8.61
N SER A 189 13.59 -11.13 -7.98
CA SER A 189 13.92 -9.82 -7.41
C SER A 189 14.00 -9.95 -5.89
N GLN A 190 15.20 -9.88 -5.34
CA GLN A 190 15.43 -9.94 -3.89
C GLN A 190 15.59 -8.54 -3.29
N LYS A 191 15.48 -8.45 -1.95
CA LYS A 191 15.74 -7.24 -1.18
C LYS A 191 14.90 -6.02 -1.60
N GLN A 192 13.62 -6.25 -1.90
CA GLN A 192 12.73 -5.22 -2.45
C GLN A 192 12.07 -4.32 -1.39
N GLY A 193 12.30 -4.62 -0.12
CA GLY A 193 11.86 -3.83 1.03
C GLY A 193 11.60 -4.70 2.24
N ILE A 194 11.95 -4.20 3.43
CA ILE A 194 11.71 -4.92 4.68
C ILE A 194 10.26 -4.71 5.09
N ARG A 195 9.55 -5.80 5.40
CA ARG A 195 8.16 -5.77 5.85
C ARG A 195 8.07 -6.29 7.27
N ILE A 196 7.24 -5.65 8.08
CA ILE A 196 6.89 -6.09 9.43
C ILE A 196 5.38 -6.11 9.50
N LEU A 197 4.82 -7.31 9.62
CA LEU A 197 3.38 -7.56 9.64
C LEU A 197 2.97 -7.89 11.06
N PHE A 198 1.85 -7.32 11.50
CA PHE A 198 1.33 -7.49 12.85
C PHE A 198 0.09 -8.39 12.86
N GLU A 199 -0.23 -8.96 14.02
CA GLU A 199 -1.37 -9.89 14.16
C GLU A 199 -2.73 -9.23 13.88
N ASP A 200 -2.88 -7.93 14.13
CA ASP A 200 -4.12 -7.17 13.88
C ASP A 200 -4.34 -6.85 12.38
N GLY A 201 -3.45 -7.34 11.50
CA GLY A 201 -3.50 -7.09 10.07
C GLY A 201 -2.84 -5.77 9.64
N SER A 202 -2.30 -5.00 10.58
CA SER A 202 -1.47 -3.83 10.27
C SER A 202 -0.09 -4.26 9.77
N ARG A 203 0.62 -3.35 9.11
CA ARG A 203 1.99 -3.57 8.66
C ARG A 203 2.77 -2.26 8.50
N THR A 204 4.09 -2.38 8.60
CA THR A 204 5.04 -1.33 8.25
C THR A 204 6.01 -1.86 7.20
N VAL A 205 6.42 -1.00 6.27
CA VAL A 205 7.38 -1.35 5.22
C VAL A 205 8.47 -0.29 5.18
N PHE A 206 9.72 -0.72 5.08
CA PHE A 206 10.88 0.15 4.91
C PHE A 206 11.53 -0.14 3.56
N ARG A 207 11.70 0.91 2.76
CA ARG A 207 12.45 0.83 1.50
C ARG A 207 13.52 1.89 1.45
N LEU A 208 14.67 1.49 0.90
CA LEU A 208 15.76 2.38 0.59
C LEU A 208 15.80 2.59 -0.92
N SER A 209 15.90 3.84 -1.35
CA SER A 209 15.96 4.20 -2.77
C SER A 209 16.99 5.30 -3.01
N GLY A 210 17.49 5.37 -4.25
CA GLY A 210 18.29 6.50 -4.72
C GLY A 210 19.64 6.67 -4.04
N THR A 211 20.38 5.60 -3.73
CA THR A 211 21.70 5.61 -3.03
C THR A 211 22.87 6.18 -3.87
N GLY A 212 22.61 7.14 -4.74
CA GLY A 212 23.59 7.76 -5.63
C GLY A 212 24.32 8.94 -4.98
N SER A 213 24.92 9.80 -5.80
CA SER A 213 25.68 10.98 -5.34
C SER A 213 24.85 12.04 -4.58
N LEU A 214 23.53 11.94 -4.58
CA LEU A 214 22.60 12.91 -3.96
C LEU A 214 22.09 12.47 -2.57
N GLY A 215 22.67 11.41 -1.99
CA GLY A 215 22.24 10.84 -0.70
C GLY A 215 21.37 9.60 -0.90
N ALA A 216 20.56 9.25 0.10
CA ALA A 216 19.58 8.17 0.00
C ALA A 216 18.19 8.64 0.47
N THR A 217 17.14 8.05 -0.09
CA THR A 217 15.76 8.27 0.35
C THR A 217 15.23 7.02 1.02
N ILE A 218 14.94 7.14 2.31
CA ILE A 218 14.21 6.12 3.07
C ILE A 218 12.72 6.40 2.91
N ARG A 219 11.95 5.39 2.52
CA ARG A 219 10.50 5.43 2.46
C ARG A 219 9.94 4.49 3.50
N LEU A 220 9.23 5.04 4.48
CA LEU A 220 8.46 4.33 5.48
C LEU A 220 7.00 4.32 5.07
N TYR A 221 6.42 3.14 4.92
CA TYR A 221 5.01 2.95 4.63
C TYR A 221 4.34 2.38 5.87
N VAL A 222 3.19 2.93 6.23
CA VAL A 222 2.41 2.51 7.40
C VAL A 222 0.99 2.21 6.95
N ASP A 223 0.52 1.00 7.23
CA ASP A 223 -0.80 0.50 6.84
C ASP A 223 -1.47 -0.12 8.09
N SER A 224 -2.38 0.63 8.72
CA SER A 224 -3.13 0.19 9.89
C SER A 224 -4.52 -0.27 9.47
N PHE A 225 -4.84 -1.54 9.73
CA PHE A 225 -6.16 -2.07 9.42
C PHE A 225 -7.17 -1.79 10.55
N ILE A 226 -8.37 -1.36 10.16
CA ILE A 226 -9.54 -1.19 11.02
C ILE A 226 -10.64 -2.08 10.49
N ASP A 227 -11.10 -3.02 11.31
CA ASP A 227 -12.15 -3.95 10.91
C ASP A 227 -13.48 -3.22 10.64
N ALA A 228 -14.26 -3.72 9.69
CA ALA A 228 -15.58 -3.18 9.37
C ALA A 228 -16.54 -3.16 10.59
N SER A 229 -16.35 -4.05 11.58
CA SER A 229 -17.14 -4.07 12.81
C SER A 229 -16.82 -2.92 13.77
N ASP A 230 -15.63 -2.33 13.69
CA ASP A 230 -15.20 -1.22 14.55
C ASP A 230 -15.75 0.11 14.04
N LYS A 231 -17.06 0.31 14.19
CA LYS A 231 -17.79 1.49 13.68
C LYS A 231 -17.30 2.80 14.29
N GLN A 232 -16.70 2.75 15.49
CA GLN A 232 -16.16 3.93 16.15
C GLN A 232 -14.90 4.44 15.46
N ARG A 233 -13.96 3.54 15.13
CA ARG A 233 -12.66 3.91 14.55
C ARG A 233 -12.67 4.00 13.04
N LEU A 234 -13.59 3.33 12.36
CA LEU A 234 -13.64 3.23 10.90
C LEU A 234 -13.61 4.60 10.19
N PHE A 235 -14.28 5.60 10.76
CA PHE A 235 -14.40 6.94 10.18
C PHE A 235 -13.62 8.03 10.92
N GLN A 236 -12.75 7.66 11.86
CA GLN A 236 -11.86 8.61 12.54
C GLN A 236 -10.79 9.16 11.59
N SER A 237 -10.11 10.22 12.04
CA SER A 237 -9.04 10.85 11.25
C SER A 237 -7.92 9.84 10.97
N SER A 238 -7.35 9.87 9.77
CA SER A 238 -6.23 8.99 9.43
C SER A 238 -5.03 9.26 10.33
N GLU A 239 -4.78 10.54 10.67
CA GLU A 239 -3.66 10.96 11.52
C GLU A 239 -3.72 10.32 12.90
N GLU A 240 -4.88 10.36 13.56
CA GLU A 240 -5.08 9.75 14.87
C GLU A 240 -4.90 8.23 14.83
N LEU A 241 -5.46 7.58 13.81
CA LEU A 241 -5.42 6.12 13.66
C LEU A 241 -4.01 5.60 13.34
N LEU A 242 -3.21 6.37 12.60
CA LEU A 242 -1.87 5.99 12.16
C LEU A 242 -0.80 6.27 13.21
N LYS A 243 -0.96 7.32 14.04
CA LYS A 243 0.05 7.79 14.99
C LYS A 243 0.68 6.68 15.83
N PRO A 244 -0.07 5.74 16.44
CA PRO A 244 0.55 4.66 17.22
C PRO A 244 1.49 3.79 16.37
N LEU A 245 1.09 3.43 15.16
CA LEU A 245 1.88 2.54 14.30
C LEU A 245 3.09 3.24 13.69
N VAL A 246 2.98 4.54 13.38
CA VAL A 246 4.12 5.38 12.97
C VAL A 246 5.18 5.38 14.08
N LEU A 247 4.79 5.62 15.33
CA LEU A 247 5.73 5.62 16.47
C LEU A 247 6.36 4.25 16.69
N VAL A 248 5.60 3.16 16.57
CA VAL A 248 6.15 1.80 16.60
C VAL A 248 7.15 1.58 15.46
N ALA A 249 6.86 2.05 14.24
CA ALA A 249 7.78 1.93 13.11
C ALA A 249 9.10 2.70 13.35
N LEU A 250 9.04 3.90 13.92
CA LEU A 250 10.22 4.69 14.29
C LEU A 250 11.01 4.01 15.41
N GLN A 251 10.34 3.45 16.41
CA GLN A 251 10.98 2.67 17.49
C GLN A 251 11.72 1.45 16.94
N ILE A 252 11.06 0.68 16.07
CA ILE A 252 11.63 -0.55 15.48
C ILE A 252 12.85 -0.23 14.60
N SER A 253 12.74 0.80 13.76
CA SER A 253 13.80 1.16 12.82
C SER A 253 14.97 1.89 13.45
N LYS A 254 14.74 2.55 14.60
CA LYS A 254 15.66 3.54 15.18
C LYS A 254 16.09 4.58 14.14
N LEU A 255 15.15 4.99 13.27
CA LEU A 255 15.43 5.84 12.11
C LEU A 255 16.16 7.12 12.49
N GLU A 256 15.68 7.83 13.50
CA GLU A 256 16.29 9.08 13.98
C GLU A 256 17.73 8.85 14.46
N HIS A 257 17.98 7.76 15.19
CA HIS A 257 19.33 7.42 15.66
C HIS A 257 20.33 7.21 14.51
N PHE A 258 19.91 6.53 13.44
CA PHE A 258 20.79 6.22 12.31
C PHE A 258 20.93 7.35 11.30
N THR A 259 19.96 8.26 11.22
CA THR A 259 19.90 9.27 10.15
C THR A 259 19.99 10.71 10.65
N GLY A 260 19.80 10.93 11.96
CA GLY A 260 19.66 12.25 12.56
C GLY A 260 18.36 12.97 12.18
N ARG A 261 17.41 12.30 11.50
CA ARG A 261 16.14 12.89 11.06
C ARG A 261 15.05 12.67 12.11
N ASP A 262 14.55 13.76 12.67
CA ASP A 262 13.44 13.80 13.63
C ASP A 262 12.05 13.89 12.96
N ALA A 263 12.01 14.31 11.69
CA ALA A 263 10.79 14.42 10.88
C ALA A 263 11.00 13.96 9.42
N PRO A 264 9.94 13.44 8.76
CA PRO A 264 9.99 13.15 7.33
C PRO A 264 10.07 14.45 6.51
N THR A 265 10.69 14.37 5.34
CA THR A 265 10.71 15.48 4.36
C THR A 265 9.33 15.63 3.70
N VAL A 266 8.68 14.50 3.38
CA VAL A 266 7.36 14.47 2.74
C VAL A 266 6.47 13.45 3.44
N ILE A 267 5.19 13.80 3.60
CA ILE A 267 4.13 12.91 4.06
C ILE A 267 3.08 12.82 2.95
N THR A 268 2.69 11.60 2.58
CA THR A 268 1.60 11.30 1.63
C THR A 268 0.53 10.46 2.30
#